data_AF-A0A533XPC4-F1
#
_entry.id   AF-A0A533XPC4-F1
#
_cell.length_a   1.000
_cell.length_b   1.000
_cell.length_c   1.000
_cell.angle_alpha   90.00
_cell.angle_beta   90.00
_cell.angle_gamma   90.00
#
_symmetry.space_group_name_H-M   'P 1'
#
loop_
_entity.id
_entity.type
_entity.pdbx_description
1 polymer ?
#
loop_
_entity_poly.entity_id
_entity_poly.type
_entity_poly.pdbx_seq_one_letter_code
_entity_poly.pdbx_strand_id
1 'polypeptide(L)'
;MEIPGLPPKQGLYDPAFEKDGCGIGFVANIKGAKSHDIVRKGLAVLDHLFHRGAQGCDPCTGDGAGILLQVPHEFLKPAADDVGVKLPGAGEYGVGMVFLPPAEIHRASCERLFERIIAEEGLRCLGWRTVPVNSQAIGPQARQTEPVIRQVFIARDHFDEGKFERTLYIIRKRVERAVRESAIDARQYFYIPSLSGRTIVYKGLLLPYQMP
;
A
#
# COMPACT_ATOMS: atom_id res chain seq x y z
N MET A 1 -5.04 14.45 -36.85
CA MET A 1 -3.76 14.25 -36.15
C MET A 1 -3.83 12.85 -35.59
N GLU A 2 -2.99 11.92 -36.03
CA GLU A 2 -2.98 10.57 -35.47
C GLU A 2 -2.39 10.64 -34.06
N ILE A 3 -3.18 10.27 -33.05
CA ILE A 3 -2.73 10.20 -31.66
C ILE A 3 -2.15 8.78 -31.47
N PRO A 4 -0.84 8.63 -31.19
CA PRO A 4 -0.22 7.32 -31.06
C PRO A 4 -0.90 6.47 -29.98
N GLY A 5 -1.22 5.21 -30.30
CA GLY A 5 -1.84 4.26 -29.37
C GLY A 5 -3.37 4.23 -29.38
N LEU A 6 -4.03 5.12 -30.13
CA LEU A 6 -5.48 5.12 -30.31
C LEU A 6 -5.87 4.69 -31.73
N PRO A 7 -7.05 4.06 -31.93
CA PRO A 7 -7.58 3.80 -33.28
C PRO A 7 -7.68 5.10 -34.10
N PRO A 8 -7.54 5.06 -35.44
CA PRO A 8 -7.82 6.22 -36.28
C PRO A 8 -9.31 6.61 -36.22
N LYS A 9 -9.63 7.86 -36.57
CA LYS A 9 -11.02 8.37 -36.60
C LYS A 9 -11.89 7.45 -37.47
N GLN A 10 -12.97 6.91 -36.90
CA GLN A 10 -13.87 5.98 -37.58
C GLN A 10 -15.33 6.19 -37.15
N GLY A 11 -16.23 6.42 -38.11
CA GLY A 11 -17.64 6.73 -37.80
C GLY A 11 -17.77 7.97 -36.90
N LEU A 12 -18.48 7.82 -35.77
CA LEU A 12 -18.65 8.87 -34.75
C LEU A 12 -17.47 8.95 -33.74
N TYR A 13 -16.54 8.01 -33.77
CA TYR A 13 -15.38 8.00 -32.89
C TYR A 13 -14.30 8.95 -33.42
N ASP A 14 -13.90 9.93 -32.61
CA ASP A 14 -12.78 10.84 -32.87
C ASP A 14 -11.75 10.74 -31.72
N PRO A 15 -10.51 10.30 -31.98
CA PRO A 15 -9.47 10.14 -30.96
C PRO A 15 -9.19 11.40 -30.17
N ALA A 16 -9.48 12.58 -30.72
CA ALA A 16 -9.31 13.85 -30.02
C ALA A 16 -10.26 14.01 -28.81
N PHE A 17 -11.32 13.21 -28.72
CA PHE A 17 -12.24 13.18 -27.58
C PHE A 17 -12.01 11.98 -26.64
N GLU A 18 -11.02 11.13 -26.90
CA GLU A 18 -10.68 10.03 -26.00
C GLU A 18 -10.14 10.61 -24.69
N LYS A 19 -10.68 10.16 -23.56
CA LYS A 19 -10.27 10.63 -22.23
C LYS A 19 -9.89 9.43 -21.39
N ASP A 20 -8.61 9.37 -21.05
CA ASP A 20 -8.12 8.42 -20.05
C ASP A 20 -8.69 8.81 -18.67
N GLY A 21 -9.18 7.81 -17.94
CA GLY A 21 -10.03 7.99 -16.78
C GLY A 21 -9.38 7.42 -15.53
N CYS A 22 -8.60 8.23 -14.82
CA CYS A 22 -8.27 7.99 -13.40
C CYS A 22 -8.53 9.27 -12.61
N GLY A 23 -9.16 9.14 -11.45
CA GLY A 23 -9.37 10.23 -10.51
C GLY A 23 -8.24 10.31 -9.49
N ILE A 24 -7.69 11.51 -9.28
CA ILE A 24 -6.75 11.77 -8.17
C ILE A 24 -7.26 12.99 -7.42
N GLY A 25 -7.16 12.96 -6.10
CA GLY A 25 -7.39 14.12 -5.25
C GLY A 25 -6.52 14.06 -4.02
N PHE A 26 -6.39 15.20 -3.34
CA PHE A 26 -5.66 15.29 -2.08
C PHE A 26 -6.40 16.22 -1.12
N VAL A 27 -6.20 15.99 0.18
CA VAL A 27 -6.70 16.86 1.23
C VAL A 27 -5.55 17.17 2.17
N ALA A 28 -5.34 18.44 2.45
CA ALA A 28 -4.30 18.90 3.36
C ALA A 28 -4.88 19.91 4.35
N ASN A 29 -4.43 19.86 5.59
CA ASN A 29 -4.68 20.90 6.57
C ASN A 29 -3.53 21.91 6.53
N ILE A 30 -3.81 23.12 6.06
CA ILE A 30 -2.81 24.19 5.86
C ILE A 30 -2.11 24.57 7.17
N LYS A 31 -2.77 24.40 8.32
CA LYS A 31 -2.21 24.66 9.66
C LYS A 31 -1.41 23.48 10.22
N GLY A 32 -1.31 22.36 9.49
CA GLY A 32 -0.60 21.16 9.93
C GLY A 32 -1.27 20.36 11.05
N ALA A 33 -2.51 20.68 11.41
CA ALA A 33 -3.22 19.97 12.48
C ALA A 33 -3.68 18.58 12.01
N LYS A 34 -3.21 17.53 12.71
CA LYS A 34 -3.58 16.14 12.46
C LYS A 34 -5.00 15.87 12.94
N SER A 35 -5.83 15.27 12.10
CA SER A 35 -7.21 14.91 12.46
C SER A 35 -7.72 13.77 11.57
N HIS A 36 -8.53 12.89 12.15
CA HIS A 36 -9.26 11.86 11.41
C HIS A 36 -10.26 12.46 10.39
N ASP A 37 -10.67 13.72 10.56
CA ASP A 37 -11.49 14.45 9.59
C ASP A 37 -10.81 14.54 8.20
N ILE A 38 -9.49 14.70 8.14
CA ILE A 38 -8.74 14.73 6.87
C ILE A 38 -8.81 13.38 6.15
N VAL A 39 -8.73 12.29 6.92
CA VAL A 39 -8.86 10.93 6.37
C VAL A 39 -10.27 10.73 5.80
N ARG A 40 -11.31 11.11 6.55
CA ARG A 40 -12.71 11.05 6.09
C ARG A 40 -12.94 11.87 4.82
N LYS A 41 -12.38 13.09 4.75
CA LYS A 41 -12.42 13.92 3.54
C LYS A 41 -11.70 13.26 2.36
N GLY A 42 -10.55 12.63 2.60
CA GLY A 42 -9.83 11.87 1.56
C GLY A 42 -10.64 10.71 1.00
N LEU A 43 -11.33 9.96 1.87
CA LEU A 43 -12.23 8.87 1.47
C LEU A 43 -13.46 9.39 0.70
N ALA A 44 -14.04 10.53 1.12
CA ALA A 44 -15.14 11.15 0.39
C ALA A 44 -14.73 11.63 -1.01
N VAL A 45 -13.51 12.16 -1.16
CA VAL A 45 -12.95 12.49 -2.49
C VAL A 45 -12.81 11.24 -3.34
N LEU A 46 -12.30 10.15 -2.79
CA LEU A 46 -12.15 8.88 -3.49
C LEU A 46 -13.51 8.35 -3.98
N ASP A 47 -14.54 8.41 -3.13
CA ASP A 47 -15.91 7.99 -3.45
C ASP A 47 -16.52 8.84 -4.57
N HIS A 48 -16.35 10.17 -4.52
CA HIS A 48 -16.82 11.06 -5.58
C HIS A 48 -16.10 10.86 -6.92
N LEU A 49 -14.93 10.22 -6.93
CA LEU A 49 -14.18 9.90 -8.15
C LEU A 49 -14.57 8.53 -8.75
N PHE A 50 -15.50 7.81 -8.14
CA PHE A 50 -15.98 6.50 -8.61
C PHE A 50 -16.43 6.49 -10.08
N HIS A 51 -17.10 7.54 -10.54
CA HIS A 51 -17.54 7.68 -11.93
C HIS A 51 -16.39 7.75 -12.96
N ARG A 52 -15.15 7.89 -12.50
CA ARG A 52 -13.92 7.87 -13.31
C ARG A 52 -13.12 6.58 -13.12
N GLY A 53 -13.58 5.65 -12.29
CA GLY A 53 -12.95 4.36 -12.07
C GLY A 53 -13.47 3.33 -13.05
N ALA A 54 -12.58 2.50 -13.58
CA ALA A 54 -12.96 1.33 -14.34
C ALA A 54 -13.42 0.20 -13.40
N GLN A 55 -14.47 -0.49 -13.83
CA GLN A 55 -15.02 -1.66 -13.16
C GLN A 55 -14.68 -2.90 -13.99
N GLY A 56 -14.39 -4.00 -13.30
CA GLY A 56 -14.17 -5.30 -13.92
C GLY A 56 -15.44 -5.85 -14.57
N CYS A 57 -15.37 -7.06 -15.10
CA CYS A 57 -16.55 -7.71 -15.71
C CYS A 57 -17.61 -8.14 -14.66
N ASP A 58 -17.31 -8.01 -13.37
CA ASP A 58 -18.26 -8.12 -12.27
C ASP A 58 -18.41 -6.77 -11.54
N PRO A 59 -19.60 -6.43 -11.03
CA PRO A 59 -19.90 -5.11 -10.48
C PRO A 59 -19.19 -4.81 -9.15
N CYS A 60 -18.48 -5.78 -8.58
CA CYS A 60 -17.82 -5.66 -7.27
C CYS A 60 -16.30 -5.63 -7.37
N THR A 61 -15.72 -5.78 -8.56
CA THR A 61 -14.29 -5.68 -8.82
C THR A 61 -13.98 -4.32 -9.43
N GLY A 62 -13.14 -3.53 -8.76
CA GLY A 62 -12.57 -2.30 -9.30
C GLY A 62 -11.12 -2.49 -9.73
N ASP A 63 -10.67 -1.71 -10.70
CA ASP A 63 -9.28 -1.73 -11.19
C ASP A 63 -8.27 -1.26 -10.13
N GLY A 64 -8.76 -0.53 -9.13
CA GLY A 64 -8.05 -0.27 -7.89
C GLY A 64 -8.39 1.08 -7.27
N ALA A 65 -8.28 1.13 -5.94
CA ALA A 65 -8.41 2.34 -5.17
C ALA A 65 -7.38 2.36 -4.04
N GLY A 66 -7.03 3.55 -3.56
CA GLY A 66 -6.03 3.69 -2.51
C GLY A 66 -5.98 5.08 -1.90
N ILE A 67 -5.38 5.13 -0.72
CA ILE A 67 -5.14 6.35 0.05
C ILE A 67 -3.72 6.32 0.60
N LEU A 68 -3.01 7.43 0.41
CA LEU A 68 -1.71 7.68 1.05
C LEU A 68 -1.94 8.62 2.23
N LEU A 69 -1.43 8.22 3.40
CA LEU A 69 -1.55 8.97 4.64
C LEU A 69 -0.17 9.22 5.24
N GLN A 70 -0.09 10.21 6.12
CA GLN A 70 1.00 10.27 7.10
C GLN A 70 0.87 9.09 8.07
N VAL A 71 1.99 8.59 8.60
CA VAL A 71 1.99 7.48 9.58
C VAL A 71 1.12 7.88 10.81
N PRO A 72 -0.01 7.19 11.05
CA PRO A 72 -0.95 7.57 12.11
C PRO A 72 -0.54 6.93 13.44
N HIS A 73 0.45 7.51 14.12
CA HIS A 73 1.01 6.96 15.37
C HIS A 73 -0.02 6.64 16.44
N GLU A 74 -0.97 7.54 16.69
CA GLU A 74 -2.04 7.36 17.69
C GLU A 74 -2.92 6.14 17.42
N PHE A 75 -3.03 5.72 16.15
CA PHE A 75 -3.74 4.51 15.76
C PHE A 75 -2.81 3.27 15.80
N LEU A 76 -1.60 3.38 15.24
CA LEU A 76 -0.70 2.24 15.09
C LEU A 76 -0.14 1.76 16.43
N LYS A 77 0.07 2.66 17.40
CA LYS A 77 0.60 2.29 18.73
C LYS A 77 -0.27 1.26 19.45
N PRO A 78 -1.58 1.50 19.70
CA PRO A 78 -2.44 0.48 20.29
C PRO A 78 -2.63 -0.73 19.34
N ALA A 79 -2.81 -0.51 18.04
CA ALA A 79 -3.08 -1.60 17.10
C ALA A 79 -1.90 -2.58 16.91
N ALA A 80 -0.66 -2.13 17.13
CA ALA A 80 0.52 -2.98 17.18
C ALA A 80 0.66 -3.66 18.56
N ASP A 81 0.26 -2.99 19.62
CA ASP A 81 0.30 -3.54 20.98
C ASP A 81 -0.63 -4.75 21.14
N ASP A 82 -1.80 -4.71 20.51
CA ASP A 82 -2.78 -5.82 20.48
C ASP A 82 -2.19 -7.14 19.95
N VAL A 83 -1.11 -7.08 19.17
CA VAL A 83 -0.40 -8.25 18.62
C VAL A 83 1.00 -8.42 19.22
N GLY A 84 1.28 -7.75 20.34
CA GLY A 84 2.54 -7.86 21.09
C GLY A 84 3.71 -7.05 20.53
N VAL A 85 3.48 -6.16 19.55
CA VAL A 85 4.53 -5.32 18.96
C VAL A 85 4.57 -3.96 19.67
N LYS A 86 5.63 -3.71 20.44
CA LYS A 86 5.83 -2.46 21.16
C LYS A 86 6.47 -1.41 20.24
N LEU A 87 5.71 -0.37 19.88
CA LEU A 87 6.21 0.75 19.09
C LEU A 87 6.83 1.84 19.98
N PRO A 88 7.97 2.43 19.55
CA PRO A 88 8.55 3.60 20.20
C PRO A 88 7.71 4.87 19.90
N GLY A 89 8.24 6.05 20.22
CA GLY A 89 7.55 7.32 20.01
C GLY A 89 7.24 7.61 18.54
N ALA A 90 6.36 8.60 18.32
CA ALA A 90 6.05 9.09 16.97
C ALA A 90 7.34 9.54 16.25
N GLY A 91 7.57 9.03 15.03
CA GLY A 91 8.79 9.34 14.26
C GLY A 91 10.03 8.54 14.68
N GLU A 92 9.92 7.61 15.63
CA GLU A 92 11.02 6.73 16.06
C GLU A 92 10.95 5.33 15.43
N TYR A 93 10.04 5.13 14.47
CA TYR A 93 9.89 3.89 13.73
C TYR A 93 9.41 4.14 12.30
N GLY A 94 9.66 3.17 11.45
CA GLY A 94 9.13 3.04 10.10
C GLY A 94 8.08 1.95 10.04
N VAL A 95 7.13 2.09 9.12
CA VAL A 95 6.11 1.08 8.83
C VAL A 95 6.17 0.70 7.37
N GLY A 96 6.22 -0.60 7.10
CA GLY A 96 6.07 -1.17 5.77
C GLY A 96 4.68 -1.75 5.60
N MET A 97 3.95 -1.34 4.58
CA MET A 97 2.80 -2.11 4.08
C MET A 97 3.36 -3.15 3.12
N VAL A 98 3.03 -4.43 3.31
CA VAL A 98 3.59 -5.54 2.55
C VAL A 98 2.48 -6.51 2.14
N PHE A 99 2.44 -6.81 0.84
CA PHE A 99 1.63 -7.87 0.26
C PHE A 99 2.50 -9.13 0.17
N LEU A 100 1.96 -10.25 0.64
CA LEU A 100 2.68 -11.51 0.80
C LEU A 100 1.91 -12.66 0.15
N PRO A 101 2.60 -13.75 -0.24
CA PRO A 101 1.96 -14.97 -0.71
C PRO A 101 0.88 -15.49 0.27
N PRO A 102 -0.23 -16.06 -0.24
CA PRO A 102 -1.29 -16.61 0.61
C PRO A 102 -0.82 -17.77 1.51
N ALA A 103 0.00 -18.67 0.95
CA ALA A 103 0.49 -19.84 1.67
C ALA A 103 1.54 -19.44 2.73
N GLU A 104 1.34 -19.94 3.95
CA GLU A 104 2.14 -19.58 5.13
C GLU A 104 3.64 -19.85 4.96
N ILE A 105 4.02 -20.97 4.35
CA ILE A 105 5.42 -21.35 4.15
C ILE A 105 6.17 -20.32 3.28
N HIS A 106 5.54 -19.83 2.21
CA HIS A 106 6.12 -18.84 1.30
C HIS A 106 6.11 -17.46 1.94
N ARG A 107 5.02 -17.09 2.62
CA ARG A 107 4.90 -15.88 3.42
C ARG A 107 6.02 -15.77 4.47
N ALA A 108 6.19 -16.80 5.30
CA ALA A 108 7.23 -16.83 6.32
C ALA A 108 8.64 -16.75 5.71
N SER A 109 8.84 -17.27 4.49
CA SER A 109 10.11 -17.15 3.76
C SER A 109 10.38 -15.71 3.32
N CYS A 110 9.36 -15.00 2.82
CA CYS A 110 9.46 -13.57 2.52
C CYS A 110 9.74 -12.73 3.78
N GLU A 111 9.05 -13.00 4.89
CA GLU A 111 9.25 -12.29 6.16
C GLU A 111 10.66 -12.46 6.71
N ARG A 112 11.18 -13.70 6.75
CA ARG A 112 12.58 -13.97 7.15
C ARG A 112 13.60 -13.26 6.27
N LEU A 113 13.36 -13.23 4.95
CA LEU A 113 14.23 -12.52 4.02
C LEU A 113 14.22 -11.01 4.28
N PHE A 114 13.04 -10.46 4.56
CA PHE A 114 12.86 -9.06 4.91
C PHE A 114 13.62 -8.72 6.20
N GLU A 115 13.41 -9.49 7.26
CA GLU A 115 14.08 -9.31 8.57
C GLU A 115 15.59 -9.40 8.46
N ARG A 116 16.11 -10.36 7.67
CA ARG A 116 17.53 -10.48 7.41
C ARG A 116 18.09 -9.20 6.76
N ILE A 117 17.42 -8.68 5.74
CA ILE A 117 17.88 -7.47 5.03
C ILE A 117 17.76 -6.22 5.94
N ILE A 118 16.74 -6.14 6.80
CA ILE A 118 16.65 -5.09 7.82
C ILE A 118 17.88 -5.12 8.73
N ALA A 119 18.27 -6.30 9.22
CA ALA A 119 19.43 -6.47 10.08
C ALA A 119 20.75 -6.16 9.37
N GLU A 120 20.90 -6.57 8.09
CA GLU A 120 22.07 -6.25 7.26
C GLU A 120 22.25 -4.74 7.04
N GLU A 121 21.17 -3.97 7.03
CA GLU A 121 21.19 -2.50 6.93
C GLU A 121 21.35 -1.80 8.29
N GLY A 122 21.58 -2.57 9.37
CA GLY A 122 21.85 -2.06 10.70
C GLY A 122 20.63 -1.54 11.46
N LEU A 123 19.43 -1.94 11.06
CA LEU A 123 18.18 -1.62 11.75
C LEU A 123 17.59 -2.87 12.41
N ARG A 124 16.59 -2.67 13.27
CA ARG A 124 15.90 -3.77 13.97
C ARG A 124 14.44 -3.87 13.56
N CYS A 125 14.00 -5.08 13.25
CA CYS A 125 12.59 -5.40 13.11
C CYS A 125 11.93 -5.42 14.50
N LEU A 126 10.88 -4.65 14.69
CA LEU A 126 10.07 -4.63 15.92
C LEU A 126 9.00 -5.72 15.91
N GLY A 127 8.59 -6.15 14.72
CA GLY A 127 7.62 -7.22 14.54
C GLY A 127 6.63 -6.95 13.41
N TRP A 128 5.68 -7.87 13.27
CA TRP A 128 4.71 -7.88 12.20
C TRP A 128 3.27 -7.85 12.73
N ARG A 129 2.41 -7.11 12.05
CA ARG A 129 0.96 -7.04 12.32
C ARG A 129 0.20 -7.44 11.08
N THR A 130 -0.73 -8.38 11.20
CA THR A 130 -1.67 -8.67 10.10
C THR A 130 -2.69 -7.54 9.99
N VAL A 131 -2.91 -7.03 8.79
CA VAL A 131 -3.87 -5.95 8.57
C VAL A 131 -5.28 -6.55 8.55
N PRO A 132 -6.22 -6.05 9.37
CA PRO A 132 -7.61 -6.48 9.30
C PRO A 132 -8.21 -6.14 7.94
N VAL A 133 -8.80 -7.12 7.27
CA VAL A 133 -9.47 -6.97 5.97
C VAL A 133 -10.80 -7.71 5.98
N ASN A 134 -11.76 -7.25 5.18
CA ASN A 134 -12.99 -7.98 4.89
C ASN A 134 -12.96 -8.45 3.43
N SER A 135 -12.41 -9.64 3.20
CA SER A 135 -12.32 -10.23 1.85
C SER A 135 -13.68 -10.44 1.20
N GLN A 136 -14.78 -10.49 1.96
CA GLN A 136 -16.14 -10.61 1.39
C GLN A 136 -16.64 -9.31 0.76
N ALA A 137 -16.00 -8.18 1.05
CA ALA A 137 -16.38 -6.88 0.48
C ALA A 137 -15.97 -6.71 -0.98
N ILE A 138 -14.92 -7.42 -1.44
CA ILE A 138 -14.36 -7.32 -2.79
C ILE A 138 -14.94 -8.38 -3.74
N GLY A 139 -14.92 -8.10 -5.04
CA GLY A 139 -15.43 -9.00 -6.08
C GLY A 139 -14.67 -10.33 -6.19
N PRO A 140 -15.30 -11.38 -6.76
CA PRO A 140 -14.73 -12.71 -6.87
C PRO A 140 -13.41 -12.75 -7.65
N GLN A 141 -13.20 -11.86 -8.63
CA GLN A 141 -11.93 -11.78 -9.36
C GLN A 141 -10.81 -11.20 -8.48
N ALA A 142 -11.07 -10.11 -7.77
CA ALA A 142 -10.12 -9.52 -6.83
C ALA A 142 -9.74 -10.51 -5.71
N ARG A 143 -10.69 -11.31 -5.20
CA ARG A 143 -10.42 -12.34 -4.18
C ARG A 143 -9.45 -13.44 -4.65
N GLN A 144 -9.46 -13.80 -5.93
CA GLN A 144 -8.59 -14.86 -6.44
C GLN A 144 -7.11 -14.48 -6.41
N THR A 145 -6.82 -13.18 -6.44
CA THR A 145 -5.46 -12.63 -6.42
C THR A 145 -5.16 -11.86 -5.14
N GLU A 146 -6.03 -11.94 -4.13
CA GLU A 146 -5.87 -11.25 -2.85
C GLU A 146 -4.60 -11.74 -2.12
N PRO A 147 -3.64 -10.85 -1.84
CA PRO A 147 -2.47 -11.20 -1.06
C PRO A 147 -2.79 -11.20 0.43
N VAL A 148 -1.93 -11.85 1.22
CA VAL A 148 -1.94 -11.61 2.67
C VAL A 148 -1.28 -10.27 2.95
N ILE A 149 -2.01 -9.36 3.58
CA ILE A 149 -1.54 -8.00 3.85
C ILE A 149 -1.02 -7.92 5.28
N ARG A 150 0.26 -7.57 5.43
CA ARG A 150 0.89 -7.36 6.74
C ARG A 150 1.64 -6.03 6.80
N GLN A 151 1.76 -5.52 8.02
CA GLN A 151 2.60 -4.40 8.37
C GLN A 151 3.85 -4.90 9.06
N VAL A 152 5.02 -4.43 8.63
CA VAL A 152 6.30 -4.61 9.34
C VAL A 152 6.69 -3.29 10.01
N PHE A 153 7.14 -3.36 11.26
CA PHE A 153 7.60 -2.19 12.00
C PHE A 153 9.12 -2.27 12.20
N ILE A 154 9.81 -1.16 11.95
CA ILE A 154 11.27 -1.09 11.98
C ILE A 154 11.67 0.07 12.88
N ALA A 155 12.53 -0.17 13.87
CA ALA A 155 13.01 0.88 14.76
C ALA A 155 13.93 1.84 14.01
N ARG A 156 13.79 3.15 14.27
CA ARG A 156 14.75 4.17 13.77
C ARG A 156 16.08 4.10 14.54
N ASP A 157 16.03 3.68 15.80
CA ASP A 157 17.17 3.65 16.72
C ASP A 157 17.95 4.98 16.69
N HIS A 158 19.24 4.95 16.33
CA HIS A 158 20.13 6.11 16.34
C HIS A 158 20.19 6.87 15.00
N PHE A 159 19.47 6.44 13.98
CA PHE A 159 19.50 7.07 12.66
C PHE A 159 18.77 8.42 12.70
N ASP A 160 19.34 9.46 12.10
CA ASP A 160 18.59 10.69 11.83
C ASP A 160 17.46 10.40 10.82
N GLU A 161 16.47 11.29 10.75
CA GLU A 161 15.27 11.10 9.91
C GLU A 161 15.62 10.90 8.42
N GLY A 162 16.55 11.69 7.88
CA GLY A 162 16.93 11.62 6.48
C GLY A 162 17.65 10.32 6.13
N LYS A 163 18.61 9.92 6.97
CA LYS A 163 19.30 8.63 6.82
C LYS A 163 18.32 7.47 6.98
N PHE A 164 17.39 7.55 7.93
CA PHE A 164 16.39 6.51 8.16
C PHE A 164 15.50 6.29 6.94
N GLU A 165 14.91 7.35 6.37
CA GLU A 165 14.09 7.23 5.15
C GLU A 165 14.88 6.66 3.97
N ARG A 166 16.15 7.08 3.80
CA ARG A 166 17.02 6.53 2.76
C ARG A 166 17.32 5.06 2.98
N THR A 167 17.60 4.64 4.21
CA THR A 167 17.85 3.23 4.54
C THR A 167 16.59 2.39 4.33
N LEU A 168 15.41 2.88 4.71
CA LEU A 168 14.13 2.21 4.41
C LEU A 168 13.93 2.04 2.89
N TYR A 169 14.24 3.06 2.08
CA TYR A 169 14.21 2.93 0.63
C TYR A 169 15.16 1.83 0.12
N ILE A 170 16.40 1.79 0.63
CA ILE A 170 17.38 0.75 0.27
C ILE A 170 16.86 -0.64 0.66
N ILE A 171 16.36 -0.83 1.88
CA ILE A 171 15.75 -2.07 2.35
C ILE A 171 14.65 -2.50 1.39
N ARG A 172 13.71 -1.61 1.06
CA ARG A 172 12.63 -1.91 0.11
C ARG A 172 13.19 -2.45 -1.21
N LYS A 173 14.16 -1.76 -1.83
CA LYS A 173 14.75 -2.19 -3.11
C LYS A 173 15.49 -3.51 -3.01
N ARG A 174 16.22 -3.73 -1.91
CA ARG A 174 16.96 -4.98 -1.66
C ARG A 174 16.00 -6.15 -1.44
N VAL A 175 14.94 -5.98 -0.65
CA VAL A 175 13.93 -7.02 -0.40
C VAL A 175 13.17 -7.35 -1.68
N GLU A 176 12.68 -6.34 -2.43
CA GLU A 176 12.01 -6.55 -3.72
C GLU A 176 12.88 -7.37 -4.68
N ARG A 177 14.18 -7.04 -4.77
CA ARG A 177 15.13 -7.78 -5.60
C ARG A 177 15.33 -9.21 -5.09
N ALA A 178 15.57 -9.37 -3.80
CA ALA A 178 15.88 -10.66 -3.21
C ALA A 178 14.69 -11.64 -3.31
N VAL A 179 13.44 -11.18 -3.12
CA VAL A 179 12.25 -12.02 -3.31
C VAL A 179 12.09 -12.40 -4.78
N ARG A 180 12.26 -11.45 -5.71
CA ARG A 180 12.17 -11.71 -7.16
C ARG A 180 13.19 -12.76 -7.64
N GLU A 181 14.40 -12.73 -7.09
CA GLU A 181 15.50 -13.66 -7.43
C GLU A 181 15.46 -14.97 -6.62
N SER A 182 14.58 -15.08 -5.62
CA SER A 182 14.45 -16.28 -4.77
C SER A 182 13.66 -17.40 -5.42
N ALA A 183 13.84 -18.64 -4.96
CA ALA A 183 13.02 -19.79 -5.35
C ALA A 183 11.67 -19.88 -4.59
N ILE A 184 11.20 -18.79 -3.98
CA ILE A 184 9.92 -18.79 -3.25
C ILE A 184 8.77 -18.90 -4.26
N ASP A 185 7.92 -19.92 -4.12
CA ASP A 185 6.72 -20.02 -4.94
C ASP A 185 5.74 -18.89 -4.63
N ALA A 186 4.90 -18.55 -5.62
CA ALA A 186 3.95 -17.45 -5.53
C ALA A 186 4.61 -16.08 -5.19
N ARG A 187 5.92 -15.91 -5.43
CA ARG A 187 6.64 -14.63 -5.22
C ARG A 187 6.06 -13.44 -5.98
N GLN A 188 5.25 -13.65 -7.02
CA GLN A 188 4.53 -12.58 -7.73
C GLN A 188 3.51 -11.84 -6.87
N TYR A 189 3.05 -12.44 -5.76
CA TYR A 189 2.21 -11.75 -4.77
C TYR A 189 3.01 -10.74 -3.93
N PHE A 190 4.35 -10.87 -3.90
CA PHE A 190 5.19 -10.04 -3.06
C PHE A 190 5.29 -8.62 -3.62
N TYR A 191 4.82 -7.65 -2.83
CA TYR A 191 4.90 -6.24 -3.19
C TYR A 191 4.90 -5.36 -1.94
N ILE A 192 5.62 -4.24 -1.99
CA ILE A 192 5.72 -3.29 -0.88
C ILE A 192 5.06 -1.97 -1.30
N PRO A 193 3.75 -1.76 -1.03
CA PRO A 193 3.09 -0.48 -1.34
C PRO A 193 3.79 0.75 -0.75
N SER A 194 4.30 0.63 0.47
CA SER A 194 5.02 1.70 1.15
C SER A 194 5.97 1.14 2.19
N LEU A 195 7.12 1.78 2.39
CA LEU A 195 8.03 1.55 3.51
C LEU A 195 8.67 2.88 3.90
N SER A 196 8.20 3.50 4.98
CA SER A 196 8.58 4.86 5.39
C SER A 196 8.25 5.09 6.87
N GLY A 197 8.96 6.02 7.52
CA GLY A 197 8.59 6.61 8.82
C GLY A 197 7.64 7.80 8.71
N ARG A 198 7.42 8.30 7.49
CA ARG A 198 6.57 9.47 7.21
C ARG A 198 5.22 9.13 6.64
N THR A 199 5.16 8.15 5.74
CA THR A 199 3.94 7.84 4.98
C THR A 199 3.60 6.36 4.98
N ILE A 200 2.31 6.06 4.79
CA ILE A 200 1.80 4.70 4.61
C ILE A 200 0.71 4.71 3.53
N VAL A 201 0.70 3.67 2.70
CA VAL A 201 -0.28 3.49 1.64
C VAL A 201 -1.20 2.32 1.97
N TYR A 202 -2.50 2.56 1.94
CA TYR A 202 -3.53 1.52 1.84
C TYR A 202 -4.04 1.51 0.41
N LYS A 203 -4.04 0.35 -0.25
CA LYS A 203 -4.59 0.21 -1.61
C LYS A 203 -4.97 -1.24 -1.89
N GLY A 204 -5.83 -1.45 -2.87
CA GLY A 204 -6.18 -2.79 -3.34
C GLY A 204 -7.02 -2.74 -4.62
N LEU A 205 -7.35 -3.93 -5.15
CA LEU A 205 -8.30 -4.11 -6.24
C LEU A 205 -9.73 -4.04 -5.67
N LEU A 206 -10.16 -2.82 -5.40
CA LEU A 206 -11.44 -2.51 -4.75
C LEU A 206 -12.00 -1.21 -5.31
N LEU A 207 -13.32 -1.06 -5.23
CA LEU A 207 -14.04 0.16 -5.54
C LEU A 207 -13.91 1.15 -4.38
N PRO A 208 -13.85 2.46 -4.64
CA PRO A 208 -13.76 3.51 -3.63
C PRO A 208 -14.57 3.31 -2.33
N TYR A 209 -15.85 2.94 -2.44
CA TYR A 209 -16.75 2.75 -1.29
C TYR A 209 -16.48 1.49 -0.47
N GLN A 210 -15.67 0.55 -0.97
CA GLN A 210 -15.24 -0.66 -0.25
C GLN A 210 -14.00 -0.42 0.62
N MET A 211 -13.42 0.78 0.57
CA MET A 211 -12.18 1.10 1.28
C MET A 211 -12.32 1.35 2.80
N PRO A 212 -13.38 2.05 3.28
CA PRO A 212 -13.63 2.22 4.72
C PRO A 212 -13.97 0.89 5.41
#